data_AF-A0A2H9QHA2-F1
#
_entry.id   AF-A0A2H9QHA2-F1
#
_cell.length_a   1.000
_cell.length_b   1.000
_cell.length_c   1.000
_cell.angle_alpha   90.00
_cell.angle_beta   90.00
_cell.angle_gamma   90.00
#
_symmetry.space_group_name_H-M   'P 1'
#
loop_
_entity.id
_entity.type
_entity.pdbx_description
1 polymer ?
#
loop_
_entity_poly.entity_id
_entity_poly.type
_entity_poly.pdbx_seq_one_letter_code
_entity_poly.pdbx_strand_id
1 'polypeptide(L)' 'MGEVKKNNLVGLFLRNKPAFILMKIYSCKSHCYASRIAKDVDCTYSHTVRIIQIFEKSGLLIFE' A
#
# COMPACT_ATOMS: atom_id res chain seq x y z
N MET A 1 24.62 -16.83 12.22
CA MET A 1 24.63 -15.72 11.25
C MET A 1 23.22 -15.64 10.67
N GLY A 2 22.39 -14.70 11.15
CA GLY A 2 20.98 -14.63 10.77
C GLY A 2 20.80 -14.08 9.36
N GLU A 3 20.01 -14.77 8.53
CA GLU A 3 19.69 -14.30 7.19
C GLU A 3 18.80 -13.06 7.25
N VAL A 4 19.34 -11.93 6.79
CA VAL A 4 18.56 -10.70 6.61
C VAL A 4 17.64 -10.91 5.41
N LYS A 5 16.36 -11.18 5.68
CA LYS A 5 15.29 -11.21 4.67
C LYS A 5 15.30 -9.87 3.92
N LYS A 6 15.85 -9.87 2.70
CA LYS A 6 15.92 -8.69 1.84
C LYS A 6 14.49 -8.33 1.42
N ASN A 7 13.86 -7.40 2.15
CA ASN A 7 12.59 -6.80 1.75
C ASN A 7 12.82 -6.05 0.44
N ASN A 8 12.64 -6.76 -0.67
CA ASN A 8 12.78 -6.21 -2.01
C ASN A 8 11.60 -5.27 -2.25
N LEU A 9 11.77 -4.00 -1.84
CA LEU A 9 10.86 -2.89 -2.14
C LEU A 9 10.50 -2.90 -3.64
N VAL A 10 11.47 -3.22 -4.50
CA VAL A 10 11.31 -3.40 -5.95
C VAL A 10 10.20 -4.41 -6.30
N GLY A 11 10.06 -5.51 -5.56
CA GLY A 11 8.98 -6.50 -5.78
C GLY A 11 7.60 -6.02 -5.30
N LEU A 12 7.55 -5.08 -4.36
CA LEU A 12 6.32 -4.40 -3.96
C LEU A 12 5.92 -3.33 -5.00
N PHE A 13 6.89 -2.55 -5.48
CA PHE A 13 6.69 -1.49 -6.48
C PHE A 13 6.41 -2.02 -7.90
N LEU A 14 6.92 -3.21 -8.28
CA LEU A 14 6.65 -3.82 -9.59
C LEU A 14 5.34 -4.63 -9.65
N ARG A 15 4.69 -4.86 -8.51
CA ARG A 15 3.31 -5.37 -8.52
C ARG A 15 2.39 -4.19 -8.76
N ASN A 16 1.67 -4.22 -9.89
CA ASN A 16 0.76 -3.15 -10.31
C ASN A 16 -0.14 -2.67 -9.14
N LYS A 17 -0.77 -3.59 -8.40
CA LYS A 17 -1.76 -3.23 -7.37
C LYS A 17 -1.18 -2.40 -6.20
N PRO A 18 -0.13 -2.82 -5.47
CA PRO A 18 0.48 -1.97 -4.44
C PRO A 18 0.94 -0.60 -4.95
N ALA A 19 1.56 -0.53 -6.14
CA ALA A 19 1.98 0.75 -6.71
C ALA A 19 0.79 1.69 -7.00
N PHE A 20 -0.29 1.16 -7.59
CA PHE A 20 -1.53 1.91 -7.82
C PHE A 20 -2.20 2.35 -6.52
N ILE A 21 -2.22 1.50 -5.49
CA ILE A 21 -2.74 1.86 -4.16
C ILE A 21 -1.96 3.04 -3.58
N LEU A 22 -0.63 2.99 -3.61
CA LEU A 22 0.22 4.07 -3.09
C LEU A 22 -0.03 5.38 -3.88
N MET A 23 -0.02 5.32 -5.21
CA MET A 23 -0.30 6.48 -6.06
C MET A 23 -1.66 7.11 -5.77
N LYS A 24 -2.72 6.29 -5.59
CA LYS A 24 -4.07 6.77 -5.26
C LYS A 24 -4.13 7.48 -3.92
N ILE A 25 -3.39 6.97 -2.92
CA ILE A 25 -3.29 7.60 -1.60
C ILE A 25 -2.62 8.97 -1.70
N TYR A 26 -1.46 9.05 -2.36
CA TYR A 26 -0.72 10.30 -2.54
C TYR A 26 -1.46 11.32 -3.44
N SER A 27 -2.29 10.84 -4.37
CA SER A 27 -3.11 11.71 -5.24
C SER A 27 -4.38 12.21 -4.56
N CYS A 28 -4.72 11.71 -3.37
CA CYS A 28 -5.94 12.07 -2.69
C CYS A 28 -5.78 13.42 -1.99
N LYS A 29 -6.57 14.41 -2.42
CA LYS A 29 -6.54 15.77 -1.87
C LYS A 29 -7.25 15.92 -0.51
N SER A 30 -7.91 14.87 -0.03
CA SER A 30 -8.73 14.86 1.20
C SER A 30 -8.70 13.48 1.86
N HIS A 31 -9.49 13.26 2.92
CA HIS A 31 -9.61 11.97 3.58
C HIS A 31 -9.95 10.85 2.57
N CYS A 32 -9.04 9.89 2.45
CA CYS A 32 -9.16 8.79 1.50
C CYS A 32 -9.46 7.49 2.22
N TYR A 33 -10.70 7.02 2.08
CA TYR A 33 -11.12 5.76 2.69
C TYR A 33 -10.56 4.56 1.93
N ALA A 34 -10.09 3.56 2.68
CA ALA A 34 -9.54 2.32 2.11
C ALA A 34 -10.55 1.57 1.22
N SER A 35 -11.85 1.68 1.51
CA SER A 35 -12.93 1.11 0.69
C SER A 35 -13.00 1.73 -0.71
N ARG A 36 -12.76 3.04 -0.84
CA ARG A 36 -12.74 3.73 -2.13
C ARG A 36 -11.49 3.35 -2.94
N ILE A 37 -10.34 3.25 -2.29
CA ILE A 37 -9.09 2.80 -2.92
C ILE A 37 -9.21 1.35 -3.40
N ALA A 38 -9.83 0.48 -2.61
CA ALA A 38 -10.05 -0.92 -2.98
C ALA A 38 -10.89 -1.05 -4.26
N LYS A 39 -11.95 -0.24 -4.39
CA LYS A 39 -12.79 -0.18 -5.60
C LYS A 39 -12.01 0.34 -6.81
N ASP A 40 -11.22 1.39 -6.63
CA ASP A 40 -10.45 2.02 -7.70
C ASP A 40 -9.32 1.13 -8.26
N VAL A 41 -8.75 0.23 -7.44
CA VAL A 41 -7.63 -0.66 -7.82
C VAL A 41 -8.11 -2.09 -8.12
N ASP A 42 -9.43 -2.31 -8.15
CA ASP A 42 -10.06 -3.62 -8.34
C ASP A 42 -9.45 -4.69 -7.41
N CYS A 43 -9.52 -4.39 -6.11
CA CYS A 43 -8.92 -5.19 -5.05
C CYS A 43 -9.94 -5.39 -3.93
N THR A 44 -9.83 -6.51 -3.21
CA THR A 44 -10.67 -6.70 -2.02
C THR A 44 -10.28 -5.69 -0.94
N TYR A 45 -11.25 -5.30 -0.11
CA TYR A 45 -11.02 -4.40 1.00
C TYR A 45 -9.90 -4.93 1.92
N SER A 46 -9.98 -6.19 2.34
CA SER A 46 -9.02 -6.81 3.25
C SER A 46 -7.59 -6.81 2.69
N HIS A 47 -7.44 -7.07 1.39
CA HIS A 47 -6.12 -7.04 0.76
C HIS A 47 -5.57 -5.63 0.65
N THR A 48 -6.43 -4.64 0.35
CA THR A 48 -6.08 -3.23 0.32
C THR A 48 -5.62 -2.75 1.70
N VAL A 49 -6.38 -3.00 2.77
CA VAL A 49 -6.01 -2.63 4.14
C VAL A 49 -4.67 -3.24 4.53
N ARG A 50 -4.43 -4.52 4.21
CA ARG A 50 -3.14 -5.18 4.48
C ARG A 50 -1.97 -4.49 3.80
N ILE A 51 -2.14 -4.04 2.55
CA ILE A 51 -1.11 -3.31 1.80
C ILE A 51 -0.85 -1.95 2.45
N ILE A 52 -1.89 -1.21 2.82
CA ILE A 52 -1.74 0.12 3.44
C ILE A 52 -1.04 0.00 4.81
N GLN A 53 -1.36 -1.03 5.61
CA GLN A 53 -0.63 -1.32 6.85
C GLN A 53 0.85 -1.66 6.62
N ILE A 54 1.18 -2.34 5.51
CA ILE A 54 2.59 -2.59 5.15
C ILE A 54 3.29 -1.27 4.81
N PHE A 55 2.62 -0.36 4.11
CA PHE A 55 3.16 0.97 3.81
C PHE A 55 3.41 1.79 5.06
N GLU A 56 2.46 1.82 5.99
CA GLU A 56 2.63 2.49 7.28
C GLU A 56 3.83 1.92 8.06
N LYS A 57 3.90 0.59 8.21
CA LYS A 57 5.04 -0.08 8.89
C LYS A 57 6.38 0.12 8.19
N SER A 58 6.35 0.44 6.89
CA SER A 58 7.55 0.75 6.10
C SER A 58 7.90 2.25 6.13
N GLY A 59 7.13 3.07 6.85
CA GLY A 59 7.33 4.52 6.93
C GLY A 59 6.90 5.28 5.68
N LEU A 60 6.12 4.65 4.79
CA LEU A 60 5.65 5.26 3.54
C LEU A 60 4.35 6.04 3.70
N LEU A 61 3.61 5.83 4.79
CA LEU A 61 2.34 6.48 5.12
C LEU A 61 2.24 6.66 6.64
N ILE A 62 1.46 7.66 7.07
CA ILE A 62 1.08 7.87 8.47
C ILE A 62 -0.46 7.93 8.48
N PHE A 63 -1.09 7.16 9.36
CA PHE A 63 -2.53 7.26 9.60
C PHE A 63 -2.81 8.33 10.64
N GLU A 64 -3.85 9.14 10.39
CA GLU A 64 -4.48 10.00 11.39
C GLU A 64 -5.60 9.25 12.15
#